data_AF-A0A432IFY8-F1
#
_entry.id   AF-A0A432IFY8-F1
#
_cell.length_a   1.000
_cell.length_b   1.000
_cell.length_c   1.000
_cell.angle_alpha   90.00
_cell.angle_beta   90.00
_cell.angle_gamma   90.00
#
_symmetry.space_group_name_H-M   'P 1'
#
loop_
_entity.id
_entity.type
_entity.pdbx_description
1 polymer ?
#
loop_
_entity_poly.entity_id
_entity_poly.type
_entity_poly.pdbx_seq_one_letter_code
_entity_poly.pdbx_strand_id
1 'polypeptide(L)'
;MDTDDLSKESYEGILIEAEKLTHDLTLFFGLLSSDCKDETEYLEKAEKMTKEIMQMDDWELDDIFWGNPPDKEKLDCTCKKILENIEKVKKIPIEQRNFDF
;
A
#
# COMPACT_ATOMS: atom_id res chain seq x y z
N MET A 1 5.38 -11.83 -6.14
CA MET A 1 6.33 -10.91 -6.83
C MET A 1 7.15 -10.21 -5.77
N ASP A 2 8.34 -9.73 -6.07
CA ASP A 2 9.04 -8.85 -5.12
C ASP A 2 8.55 -7.40 -5.31
N THR A 3 8.89 -6.52 -4.37
CA THR A 3 8.65 -5.08 -4.49
C THR A 3 9.43 -4.44 -5.63
N ASP A 4 10.55 -5.05 -6.06
CA ASP A 4 11.34 -4.64 -7.22
C ASP A 4 10.62 -4.91 -8.56
N ASP A 5 9.59 -5.77 -8.57
CA ASP A 5 8.76 -6.04 -9.75
C ASP A 5 7.65 -4.98 -9.94
N LEU A 6 7.51 -4.03 -9.01
CA LEU A 6 6.52 -2.95 -9.11
C LEU A 6 7.00 -1.86 -10.07
N SER A 7 6.06 -1.26 -10.79
CA SER A 7 6.33 0.02 -11.45
C SER A 7 6.63 1.09 -10.42
N LYS A 8 7.40 2.10 -10.82
CA LYS A 8 7.66 3.30 -10.02
C LYS A 8 6.39 3.92 -9.51
N GLU A 9 5.35 3.96 -10.34
CA GLU A 9 4.06 4.53 -9.98
C GLU A 9 3.41 3.77 -8.81
N SER A 10 3.46 2.43 -8.80
CA SER A 10 2.96 1.62 -7.69
C SER A 10 3.85 1.72 -6.46
N TYR A 11 5.17 1.62 -6.65
CA TYR A 11 6.16 1.68 -5.57
C TYR A 11 6.08 3.02 -4.83
N GLU A 12 6.11 4.13 -5.56
CA GLU A 12 5.99 5.47 -4.97
C GLU A 12 4.57 5.72 -4.42
N GLY A 13 3.55 5.27 -5.15
CA GLY A 13 2.16 5.51 -4.80
C GLY A 13 1.70 4.80 -3.53
N ILE A 14 2.31 3.65 -3.19
CA ILE A 14 1.94 2.80 -2.07
C ILE A 14 3.06 2.74 -1.02
N LEU A 15 4.23 2.20 -1.37
CA LEU A 15 5.29 1.92 -0.39
C LEU A 15 5.92 3.21 0.14
N ILE A 16 6.28 4.14 -0.74
CA ILE A 16 6.85 5.42 -0.30
C ILE A 16 5.82 6.29 0.42
N GLU A 17 4.54 6.25 0.04
CA GLU A 17 3.50 6.99 0.78
C GLU A 17 3.24 6.38 2.16
N ALA A 18 3.25 5.04 2.29
CA ALA A 18 3.17 4.35 3.57
C ALA A 18 4.35 4.68 4.50
N GLU A 19 5.57 4.67 3.97
CA GLU A 19 6.81 4.90 4.71
C GLU A 19 6.86 6.30 5.34
N LYS A 20 6.21 7.30 4.72
CA LYS A 20 6.10 8.65 5.29
C LYS A 20 5.33 8.68 6.61
N LEU A 21 4.46 7.69 6.87
CA LEU A 21 3.71 7.58 8.12
C LEU A 21 4.42 6.66 9.11
N THR A 22 4.65 5.41 8.72
CA THR A 22 5.28 4.40 9.56
C THR A 22 5.86 3.28 8.72
N HIS A 23 7.03 2.79 9.13
CA HIS A 23 7.70 1.67 8.48
C HIS A 23 6.85 0.39 8.51
N ASP A 24 6.08 0.19 9.57
CA ASP A 24 5.23 -0.98 9.76
C ASP A 24 4.16 -1.10 8.67
N LEU A 25 3.60 0.03 8.22
CA LEU A 25 2.63 0.07 7.13
C LEU A 25 3.30 -0.29 5.81
N THR A 26 4.53 0.19 5.57
CA THR A 26 5.34 -0.18 4.40
C THR A 26 5.63 -1.67 4.38
N LEU A 27 6.02 -2.25 5.52
CA LEU A 27 6.29 -3.68 5.65
C LEU A 27 5.03 -4.50 5.31
N PHE A 28 3.86 -4.06 5.75
CA PHE A 28 2.61 -4.74 5.47
C PHE A 28 2.30 -4.77 3.96
N PHE A 29 2.48 -3.64 3.26
CA PHE A 29 2.35 -3.58 1.80
C PHE A 29 3.49 -4.28 1.06
N GLY A 30 4.69 -4.35 1.62
CA GLY A 30 5.81 -5.10 1.06
C GLY A 30 5.56 -6.61 1.14
N LEU A 31 5.12 -7.12 2.29
CA LEU A 31 4.75 -8.52 2.44
C LEU A 31 3.62 -8.92 1.48
N LEU A 32 2.64 -8.03 1.27
CA LEU A 32 1.56 -8.26 0.32
C LEU A 32 2.06 -8.54 -1.11
N SER A 33 3.18 -7.95 -1.55
CA SER A 33 3.69 -8.18 -2.91
C SER A 33 4.09 -9.65 -3.11
N SER A 34 4.65 -10.30 -2.08
CA SER A 34 5.05 -11.70 -2.16
C SER A 34 3.88 -12.64 -2.46
N ASP A 35 2.66 -12.27 -2.02
CA ASP A 35 1.41 -13.00 -2.25
C ASP A 35 0.71 -12.64 -3.57
N CYS A 36 1.31 -11.78 -4.40
CA CYS A 36 0.75 -11.34 -5.67
C CYS A 36 1.53 -11.94 -6.85
N LYS A 37 0.81 -12.32 -7.92
CA LYS A 37 1.42 -12.84 -9.14
C LYS A 37 2.02 -11.73 -10.00
N ASP A 38 1.33 -10.59 -10.05
CA ASP A 38 1.68 -9.43 -10.85
C ASP A 38 1.21 -8.14 -10.18
N GLU A 39 1.63 -7.01 -10.74
CA GLU A 39 1.29 -5.68 -10.23
C GLU A 39 -0.22 -5.40 -10.25
N THR A 40 -0.98 -5.99 -11.18
CA THR A 40 -2.43 -5.77 -11.24
C THR A 40 -3.10 -6.41 -10.03
N GLU A 41 -2.76 -7.67 -9.73
CA GLU A 41 -3.22 -8.34 -8.51
C GLU A 41 -2.76 -7.60 -7.25
N TYR A 42 -1.54 -7.08 -7.25
CA TYR A 42 -1.02 -6.26 -6.15
C TYR A 42 -1.88 -5.02 -5.90
N LEU A 43 -2.17 -4.22 -6.94
CA LEU A 43 -2.99 -3.02 -6.82
C LEU A 43 -4.41 -3.34 -6.34
N GLU A 44 -5.00 -4.46 -6.75
CA GLU A 44 -6.32 -4.90 -6.28
C GLU A 44 -6.31 -5.28 -4.79
N LYS A 45 -5.34 -6.09 -4.36
CA LYS A 45 -5.23 -6.50 -2.96
C LYS A 45 -4.82 -5.33 -2.06
N ALA A 46 -3.93 -4.46 -2.52
CA ALA A 46 -3.50 -3.27 -1.77
C ALA A 46 -4.68 -2.32 -1.55
N GLU A 47 -5.53 -2.11 -2.57
CA GLU A 47 -6.75 -1.30 -2.42
C GLU A 47 -7.70 -1.89 -1.39
N LYS A 48 -7.92 -3.21 -1.45
CA LYS A 48 -8.78 -3.93 -0.50
C LYS A 48 -8.23 -3.82 0.93
N MET A 49 -6.96 -4.15 1.12
CA MET A 49 -6.25 -4.07 2.40
C MET A 49 -6.31 -2.65 2.98
N THR A 50 -6.10 -1.63 2.16
CA THR A 50 -6.18 -0.23 2.60
C THR A 50 -7.57 0.10 3.15
N LYS A 51 -8.64 -0.37 2.49
CA LYS A 51 -10.02 -0.19 2.98
C LYS A 51 -10.30 -0.96 4.26
N GLU A 52 -9.72 -2.14 4.42
CA GLU A 52 -9.84 -2.95 5.65
C GLU A 52 -9.15 -2.24 6.82
N ILE A 53 -7.92 -1.74 6.64
CA ILE A 53 -7.18 -0.97 7.66
C ILE A 53 -7.99 0.24 8.15
N MET A 54 -8.64 0.97 7.26
CA MET A 54 -9.49 2.12 7.63
C MET A 54 -10.74 1.75 8.44
N GLN A 55 -11.13 0.47 8.44
CA GLN A 55 -12.29 -0.03 9.19
C GLN A 55 -11.89 -0.73 10.49
N MET A 56 -10.59 -0.94 10.70
CA MET A 56 -10.08 -1.60 11.89
C MET A 56 -10.36 -0.78 13.15
N ASP A 57 -10.70 -1.49 14.21
CA ASP A 57 -10.76 -0.90 15.53
C ASP A 57 -9.37 -0.80 16.17
N ASP A 58 -9.31 -0.22 17.37
CA ASP A 58 -8.01 0.13 17.96
C ASP A 58 -7.21 -1.12 18.37
N TRP A 59 -7.86 -2.26 18.69
CA TRP A 59 -7.12 -3.49 19.04
C TRP A 59 -6.55 -4.19 17.80
N GLU A 60 -7.27 -4.14 16.69
CA GLU A 60 -6.78 -4.64 15.39
C GLU A 60 -5.59 -3.80 14.92
N LEU A 61 -5.69 -2.47 15.06
CA LEU A 61 -4.59 -1.55 14.75
C LEU A 61 -3.37 -1.81 15.65
N ASP A 62 -3.57 -2.00 16.95
CA ASP A 62 -2.48 -2.38 17.86
C ASP A 62 -1.78 -3.67 17.40
N ASP A 63 -2.53 -4.70 16.96
CA ASP A 63 -1.94 -5.97 16.52
C ASP A 63 -1.10 -5.81 15.24
N ILE A 64 -1.63 -5.13 14.21
CA ILE A 64 -0.93 -4.97 12.92
C ILE A 64 0.27 -4.01 12.99
N PHE A 65 0.28 -3.12 13.99
CA PHE A 65 1.37 -2.16 14.23
C PHE A 65 2.24 -2.54 15.43
N TRP A 66 2.24 -3.82 15.84
CA TRP A 66 3.08 -4.35 16.93
C TRP A 66 3.02 -3.55 18.24
N GLY A 67 1.83 -3.08 18.60
CA GLY A 67 1.53 -2.30 19.79
C GLY A 67 1.94 -0.82 19.69
N ASN A 68 2.26 -0.33 18.49
CA ASN A 68 2.65 1.06 18.24
C ASN A 68 1.92 1.65 17.02
N PRO A 69 0.57 1.66 17.01
CA PRO A 69 -0.18 2.21 15.89
C PRO A 69 0.09 3.71 15.72
N PRO A 70 0.11 4.19 14.47
CA PRO A 70 0.17 5.61 14.21
C PRO A 70 -1.12 6.30 14.68
N ASP A 71 -1.08 7.62 14.76
CA ASP A 71 -2.27 8.44 14.96
C ASP A 71 -3.35 8.11 13.91
N LYS A 72 -4.58 7.87 14.36
CA LYS A 72 -5.68 7.36 13.51
C LYS A 72 -6.07 8.33 12.41
N GLU A 73 -6.08 9.64 12.68
CA GLU A 73 -6.39 10.65 11.66
C GLU A 73 -5.30 10.67 10.58
N LYS A 74 -4.02 10.57 10.99
CA LYS A 74 -2.91 10.45 10.04
C LYS A 74 -2.97 9.16 9.23
N LEU A 75 -3.32 8.03 9.86
CA LEU A 75 -3.51 6.75 9.18
C LEU A 75 -4.60 6.86 8.12
N ASP A 76 -5.78 7.37 8.49
CA ASP A 76 -6.89 7.58 7.56
C ASP A 76 -6.51 8.51 6.40
N CYS A 77 -5.77 9.58 6.67
CA CYS A 77 -5.27 10.48 5.64
C CYS A 77 -4.30 9.78 4.69
N THR A 78 -3.36 8.99 5.21
CA THR A 78 -2.40 8.23 4.39
C THR A 78 -3.11 7.16 3.56
N CYS A 79 -4.03 6.39 4.16
CA CYS A 79 -4.82 5.39 3.45
C CYS A 79 -5.64 6.00 2.30
N LYS A 80 -6.28 7.16 2.52
CA LYS A 80 -6.99 7.87 1.43
C LYS A 80 -6.07 8.26 0.28
N LYS A 81 -4.86 8.75 0.57
CA LYS A 81 -3.88 9.07 -0.47
C LYS A 81 -3.40 7.83 -1.21
N ILE A 82 -3.15 6.72 -0.51
CA ILE A 82 -2.79 5.44 -1.13
C ILE A 82 -3.90 5.00 -2.09
N LEU A 83 -5.17 5.07 -1.68
CA LEU A 83 -6.31 4.77 -2.55
C LEU A 83 -6.35 5.67 -3.80
N GLU A 84 -6.20 6.99 -3.63
CA GLU A 84 -6.13 7.94 -4.75
C GLU A 84 -4.95 7.65 -5.68
N ASN A 85 -3.80 7.24 -5.13
CA ASN A 85 -2.63 6.87 -5.92
C ASN A 85 -2.90 5.60 -6.71
N ILE A 86 -3.44 4.55 -6.08
CA ILE A 86 -3.84 3.30 -6.76
C ILE A 86 -4.78 3.59 -7.93
N GLU A 87 -5.80 4.45 -7.73
CA GLU A 87 -6.72 4.82 -8.81
C GLU A 87 -6.01 5.54 -9.97
N LYS A 88 -4.99 6.37 -9.68
CA LYS A 88 -4.17 7.00 -10.73
C LYS A 88 -3.33 5.97 -11.47
N VAL A 89 -2.67 5.04 -10.76
CA VAL A 89 -1.86 3.98 -11.38
C VAL A 89 -2.73 3.07 -12.26
N LYS A 90 -3.92 2.68 -11.80
CA LYS A 90 -4.86 1.85 -12.57
C LYS A 90 -5.30 2.49 -13.88
N LYS A 91 -5.25 3.83 -14.00
CA LYS A 91 -5.55 4.55 -15.26
C LYS A 91 -4.40 4.51 -16.26
N ILE A 92 -3.20 4.15 -15.83
CA ILE A 92 -2.03 3.99 -16.70
C ILE A 92 -2.02 2.52 -17.19
N PRO A 93 -2.10 2.29 -18.51
CA PRO A 93 -1.91 0.96 -19.09
C PRO A 93 -0.58 0.37 -18.63
N ILE A 94 -0.53 -0.93 -18.36
CA ILE A 94 0.67 -1.60 -17.81
C ILE A 94 1.91 -1.36 -18.71
N GLU A 95 1.71 -1.27 -20.03
CA GLU A 95 2.76 -1.05 -21.02
C GLU A 95 3.32 0.39 -21.02
N GLN A 96 2.64 1.32 -20.33
CA GLN A 96 3.04 2.72 -20.19
C GLN A 96 3.60 3.05 -18.81
N ARG A 97 3.65 2.08 -17.89
CA ARG A 97 4.24 2.25 -16.55
C ARG A 97 5.76 2.14 -16.60
N ASN A 98 6.43 2.75 -15.63
CA ASN A 98 7.89 2.81 -15.59
C ASN A 98 8.43 1.73 -14.64
N PHE A 99 9.32 0.87 -15.13
CA PHE A 99 9.98 -0.17 -14.34
C PHE A 99 11.49 0.05 -14.35
N ASP A 100 12.14 -0.12 -13.20
CA ASP A 100 13.60 -0.10 -13.08
C ASP A 100 14.15 -1.47 -13.48
N PHE A 101 14.33 -1.70 -14.78
CA PHE A 101 15.03 -2.88 -15.32
C PHE A 101 16.55 -2.70 -15.33
#